data_AF-A0A954P7M9-F1
#
_entry.id   AF-A0A954P7M9-F1
#
_cell.length_a   1.000
_cell.length_b   1.000
_cell.length_c   1.000
_cell.angle_alpha   90.00
_cell.angle_beta   90.00
_cell.angle_gamma   90.00
#
_symmetry.space_group_name_H-M   'P 1'
#
loop_
_entity.id
_entity.type
_entity.pdbx_description
1 polymer ?
#
loop_
_entity_poly.entity_id
_entity_poly.type
_entity_poly.pdbx_seq_one_letter_code
_entity_poly.pdbx_strand_id
1 'polypeptide(L)'
;MIRHHARVGGTLGNRRLIGKTDTGKVYECSMTLSEYGGKQLTVRRIELELYKPTRDKETVVVILANVPKGKADALRIADLYLARWKIETAFQVLTTTLRCEVNTLGYPGAALFAFAVALLAYNAVIVVESAIRAEHGKQQAGQLSKYYMALEIAQAQDGLSVILEESDFEHLKTMSTEDFCNELRDVARHVEVDRYRKNVRGTKKPPTKKKASNKRNVHVSTAKILAQRD
;
A
#
# COMPACT_ATOMS: atom_id res chain seq x y z
N MET A 1 12.48 -5.70 -8.89
CA MET A 1 12.03 -4.47 -9.61
C MET A 1 11.79 -3.37 -8.59
N ILE A 2 12.15 -2.14 -8.92
CA ILE A 2 12.00 -0.96 -8.05
C ILE A 2 11.55 0.25 -8.87
N ARG A 3 11.00 1.29 -8.23
CA ARG A 3 10.72 2.57 -8.91
C ARG A 3 12.05 3.20 -9.35
N HIS A 4 12.10 3.74 -10.56
CA HIS A 4 13.17 4.66 -10.93
C HIS A 4 12.87 6.04 -10.35
N HIS A 5 13.73 6.52 -9.46
CA HIS A 5 13.66 7.87 -8.90
C HIS A 5 14.68 8.79 -9.59
N ALA A 6 14.37 10.09 -9.69
CA ALA A 6 15.18 11.08 -10.41
C ALA A 6 16.64 11.19 -9.93
N ARG A 7 16.94 10.78 -8.68
CA ARG A 7 18.31 10.78 -8.13
C ARG A 7 19.16 9.59 -8.58
N VAL A 8 18.56 8.58 -9.20
CA VAL A 8 19.27 7.40 -9.70
C VAL A 8 19.70 7.68 -11.15
N GLY A 9 20.97 8.05 -11.31
CA GLY A 9 21.59 8.34 -12.61
C GLY A 9 22.10 7.09 -13.34
N GLY A 10 22.37 7.25 -14.63
CA GLY A 10 22.94 6.21 -15.48
C GLY A 10 22.81 6.51 -16.97
N THR A 11 23.51 5.74 -17.79
CA THR A 11 23.48 5.84 -19.25
C THR A 11 22.33 5.01 -19.80
N LEU A 12 21.49 5.62 -20.63
CA LEU A 12 20.34 4.97 -21.25
C LEU A 12 20.70 4.44 -22.63
N GLY A 13 20.27 3.22 -22.92
CA GLY A 13 20.22 2.68 -24.26
C GLY A 13 18.97 3.12 -25.03
N ASN A 14 18.82 2.61 -26.24
CA ASN A 14 17.71 2.95 -27.11
C ASN A 14 16.37 2.50 -26.54
N ARG A 15 15.43 3.44 -26.46
CA ARG A 15 14.04 3.22 -26.06
C ARG A 15 13.28 2.48 -27.15
N ARG A 16 12.59 1.40 -26.79
CA ARG A 16 11.79 0.59 -27.70
C ARG A 16 10.39 0.41 -27.15
N LEU A 17 9.37 0.57 -28.00
CA LEU A 17 8.00 0.20 -27.65
C LEU A 17 7.91 -1.33 -27.59
N ILE A 18 7.46 -1.86 -26.46
CA ILE A 18 7.26 -3.31 -26.27
C ILE A 18 5.82 -3.69 -26.56
N GLY A 19 4.86 -2.87 -26.11
CA GLY A 19 3.45 -3.16 -26.32
C GLY A 19 2.53 -2.27 -25.50
N LYS A 20 1.30 -2.74 -25.32
CA LYS A 20 0.25 -2.07 -24.56
C LYS A 20 -0.28 -3.03 -23.50
N THR A 21 -0.63 -2.49 -22.35
CA THR A 21 -1.42 -3.16 -21.30
C THR A 21 -2.77 -2.44 -21.19
N ASP A 22 -3.65 -2.96 -20.33
CA ASP A 22 -4.95 -2.32 -20.04
C ASP A 22 -4.79 -0.91 -19.45
N THR A 23 -3.61 -0.62 -18.87
CA THR A 23 -3.34 0.62 -18.13
C THR A 23 -2.49 1.62 -18.90
N GLY A 24 -1.77 1.20 -19.94
CA GLY A 24 -0.89 2.10 -20.67
C GLY A 24 -0.04 1.47 -21.78
N LYS A 25 0.87 2.27 -22.34
CA LYS A 25 1.90 1.83 -23.29
C LYS A 25 3.20 1.54 -22.54
N VAL A 26 3.85 0.43 -22.87
CA VAL A 26 5.07 -0.02 -22.21
C VAL A 26 6.25 0.09 -23.16
N TYR A 27 7.30 0.76 -22.70
CA TYR A 27 8.56 0.89 -23.38
C TYR A 27 9.68 0.32 -22.51
N GLU A 28 10.74 -0.10 -23.16
CA GLU A 28 11.89 -0.66 -22.50
C GLU A 28 13.18 -0.13 -23.12
N CYS A 29 14.15 0.17 -22.27
CA CYS A 29 15.55 0.37 -22.65
C CYS A 29 16.48 -0.32 -21.66
N SER A 30 17.72 -0.55 -22.08
CA SER A 30 18.80 -0.87 -21.14
C SER A 30 19.21 0.41 -20.41
N MET A 31 19.57 0.30 -19.13
CA MET A 31 20.17 1.39 -18.37
C MET A 31 21.38 0.88 -17.60
N THR A 32 22.52 1.50 -17.85
CA THR A 32 23.74 1.27 -17.08
C THR A 32 23.78 2.28 -15.95
N LEU A 33 23.61 1.82 -14.71
CA LEU A 33 23.61 2.68 -13.53
C LEU A 33 24.99 3.32 -13.31
N SER A 34 25.02 4.49 -12.67
CA SER A 34 26.26 5.08 -12.17
C SER A 34 27.02 4.10 -11.28
N GLU A 35 28.34 4.10 -11.39
CA GLU A 35 29.20 3.21 -10.62
C GLU A 35 29.03 3.48 -9.11
N TYR A 36 28.96 2.40 -8.34
CA TYR A 36 28.91 2.47 -6.88
C TYR A 36 29.79 1.37 -6.29
N GLY A 37 30.82 1.76 -5.53
CA GLY A 37 31.72 0.81 -4.86
C GLY A 37 32.48 -0.12 -5.82
N GLY A 38 32.97 0.40 -6.95
CA GLY A 38 33.73 -0.39 -7.93
C GLY A 38 32.87 -1.28 -8.83
N LYS A 39 31.54 -1.19 -8.73
CA LYS A 39 30.61 -2.04 -9.48
C LYS A 39 29.68 -1.19 -10.32
N GLN A 40 29.53 -1.61 -11.57
CA GLN A 40 28.57 -1.03 -12.52
C GLN A 40 27.51 -2.07 -12.86
N LEU A 41 26.24 -1.71 -12.69
CA LEU A 41 25.12 -2.61 -12.93
C LEU A 41 24.33 -2.15 -14.15
N THR A 42 24.12 -3.07 -15.09
CA THR A 42 23.18 -2.87 -16.20
C THR A 42 21.84 -3.48 -15.84
N VAL A 43 20.79 -2.67 -15.90
CA VAL A 43 19.41 -3.07 -15.60
C VAL A 43 18.49 -2.77 -16.78
N ARG A 44 17.31 -3.39 -16.77
CA ARG A 44 16.22 -3.05 -17.69
C ARG A 44 15.46 -1.88 -17.09
N ARG A 45 15.27 -0.83 -17.86
CA ARG A 45 14.44 0.31 -17.50
C ARG A 45 13.16 0.27 -18.31
N ILE A 46 12.05 0.12 -17.60
CA ILE A 46 10.71 -0.05 -18.16
C ILE A 46 9.92 1.21 -17.86
N GLU A 47 9.40 1.85 -18.91
CA GLU A 47 8.51 3.00 -18.80
C GLU A 47 7.09 2.58 -19.15
N LEU A 48 6.16 2.88 -18.26
CA LEU A 48 4.73 2.72 -18.46
C LEU A 48 4.10 4.10 -18.59
N GLU A 49 3.70 4.48 -19.80
CA GLU A 49 2.89 5.66 -20.08
C GLU A 49 1.42 5.32 -19.85
N LEU A 50 0.83 5.85 -18.77
CA LEU A 50 -0.52 5.53 -18.35
C LEU A 50 -1.58 6.23 -19.22
N TYR A 51 -2.67 5.52 -19.54
CA TYR A 51 -3.83 6.13 -20.20
C TYR A 51 -4.59 7.08 -19.28
N LYS A 52 -4.61 6.79 -17.99
CA LYS A 52 -5.19 7.65 -16.96
C LYS A 52 -4.12 7.99 -15.92
N PRO A 53 -3.96 9.27 -15.56
CA PRO A 53 -2.96 9.67 -14.60
C PRO A 53 -3.22 9.03 -13.22
N THR A 54 -2.15 8.88 -12.43
CA THR A 54 -2.26 8.42 -11.04
C THR A 54 -3.00 9.45 -10.16
N ARG A 55 -3.32 9.07 -8.92
CA ARG A 55 -3.87 9.99 -7.90
C ARG A 55 -3.02 11.25 -7.73
N ASP A 56 -1.70 11.11 -7.88
CA ASP A 56 -0.73 12.20 -7.75
C ASP A 56 -0.45 12.90 -9.10
N LYS A 57 -1.30 12.66 -10.10
CA LYS A 57 -1.26 13.21 -11.46
C LYS A 57 -0.04 12.78 -12.29
N GLU A 58 0.63 11.69 -11.91
CA GLU A 58 1.71 11.13 -12.72
C GLU A 58 1.13 10.45 -13.96
N THR A 59 1.70 10.72 -15.12
CA THR A 59 1.32 10.09 -16.40
C THR A 59 2.30 9.00 -16.81
N VAL A 60 3.47 8.93 -16.17
CA VAL A 60 4.51 7.93 -16.48
C VAL A 60 5.03 7.29 -15.20
N VAL A 61 5.04 5.96 -15.21
CA VAL A 61 5.66 5.13 -14.17
C VAL A 61 6.94 4.53 -14.75
N VAL A 62 8.08 4.76 -14.09
CA VAL A 62 9.36 4.23 -14.54
C VAL A 62 9.88 3.22 -13.52
N ILE A 63 10.28 2.04 -14.00
CA ILE A 63 10.64 0.87 -13.21
C ILE A 63 12.03 0.41 -13.63
N LEU A 64 12.87 0.05 -12.66
CA LEU A 64 14.13 -0.64 -12.88
C LEU A 64 13.98 -2.12 -12.51
N ALA A 65 14.43 -3.01 -13.38
CA ALA A 65 14.38 -4.45 -13.18
C ALA A 65 15.69 -5.13 -13.59
N ASN A 66 16.21 -6.00 -12.73
CA ASN A 66 17.31 -6.92 -13.02
C ASN A 66 16.80 -8.35 -13.35
N VAL A 67 15.48 -8.53 -13.49
CA VAL A 67 14.88 -9.83 -13.80
C VAL A 67 15.11 -10.13 -15.29
N PRO A 68 15.65 -11.31 -15.65
CA PRO A 68 15.85 -11.70 -17.04
C PRO A 68 14.53 -11.73 -17.82
N LYS A 69 14.58 -11.34 -19.10
CA LYS A 69 13.40 -11.28 -19.98
C LYS A 69 12.65 -12.61 -20.07
N GLY A 70 13.36 -13.74 -20.07
CA GLY A 70 12.75 -15.08 -20.13
C GLY A 70 11.93 -15.45 -18.87
N LYS A 71 12.16 -14.80 -17.72
CA LYS A 71 11.36 -15.03 -16.49
C LYS A 71 10.19 -14.05 -16.36
N ALA A 72 10.38 -12.81 -16.80
CA ALA A 72 9.32 -11.81 -16.83
C ALA A 72 9.64 -10.77 -17.90
N ASP A 73 8.72 -10.59 -18.85
CA ASP A 73 8.83 -9.55 -19.86
C ASP A 73 8.46 -8.16 -19.29
N ALA A 74 8.63 -7.12 -20.11
CA ALA A 74 8.38 -5.75 -19.65
C ALA A 74 6.90 -5.49 -19.34
N LEU A 75 5.97 -6.12 -20.08
CA LEU A 75 4.52 -5.99 -19.86
C LEU A 75 4.14 -6.58 -18.50
N ARG A 76 4.60 -7.80 -18.22
CA ARG A 76 4.37 -8.49 -16.95
C ARG A 76 4.97 -7.75 -15.77
N ILE A 77 6.18 -7.20 -15.93
CA ILE A 77 6.81 -6.38 -14.89
C ILE A 77 5.98 -5.12 -14.62
N ALA A 78 5.50 -4.43 -15.66
CA ALA A 78 4.67 -3.24 -15.51
C ALA A 78 3.38 -3.54 -14.73
N ASP A 79 2.67 -4.60 -15.09
CA ASP A 79 1.41 -5.00 -14.43
C ASP A 79 1.63 -5.42 -12.97
N LEU A 80 2.67 -6.23 -12.70
CA LEU A 80 3.02 -6.63 -11.34
C LEU A 80 3.44 -5.43 -10.49
N TYR A 81 4.14 -4.47 -11.08
CA TYR A 81 4.54 -3.26 -10.37
C TYR A 81 3.32 -2.40 -9.99
N LEU A 82 2.34 -2.24 -10.88
CA LEU A 82 1.08 -1.56 -10.53
C LEU A 82 0.28 -2.32 -9.47
N ALA A 83 0.30 -3.65 -9.50
CA ALA A 83 -0.34 -4.47 -8.48
C ALA A 83 0.30 -4.32 -7.09
N ARG A 84 1.57 -3.90 -7.01
CA ARG A 84 2.30 -3.68 -5.74
C ARG A 84 1.60 -2.65 -4.83
N TRP A 85 0.87 -1.67 -5.37
CA TRP A 85 0.12 -0.70 -4.57
C TRP A 85 -0.91 -1.35 -3.65
N LYS A 86 -1.38 -2.57 -3.96
CA LYS A 86 -2.24 -3.35 -3.04
C LYS A 86 -1.53 -3.63 -1.72
N ILE A 87 -0.23 -3.93 -1.78
CA ILE A 87 0.61 -4.17 -0.59
C ILE A 87 0.76 -2.88 0.20
N GLU A 88 1.10 -1.76 -0.45
CA GLU A 88 1.23 -0.46 0.23
C GLU A 88 -0.07 -0.04 0.93
N THR A 89 -1.22 -0.28 0.27
CA THR A 89 -2.54 -0.02 0.88
C THR A 89 -2.78 -0.91 2.11
N ALA A 90 -2.39 -2.20 2.05
CA ALA A 90 -2.50 -3.11 3.18
C ALA A 90 -1.61 -2.65 4.36
N PHE A 91 -0.35 -2.29 4.09
CA PHE A 91 0.57 -1.76 5.10
C PHE A 91 0.06 -0.46 5.72
N GLN A 92 -0.54 0.43 4.92
CA GLN A 92 -1.17 1.63 5.47
C GLN A 92 -2.27 1.29 6.48
N VAL A 93 -3.12 0.30 6.21
CA VAL A 93 -4.16 -0.16 7.14
C VAL A 93 -3.54 -0.76 8.40
N LEU A 94 -2.55 -1.65 8.23
CA LEU A 94 -1.83 -2.28 9.35
C LEU A 94 -1.26 -1.22 10.30
N THR A 95 -0.61 -0.18 9.77
CA THR A 95 -0.03 0.89 10.58
C THR A 95 -1.10 1.80 11.19
N THR A 96 -2.04 2.29 10.39
CA THR A 96 -2.95 3.38 10.82
C THR A 96 -4.18 2.90 11.58
N THR A 97 -4.64 1.67 11.30
CA THR A 97 -5.85 1.09 11.89
C THR A 97 -5.51 0.06 12.95
N LEU A 98 -4.70 -0.93 12.59
CA LEU A 98 -4.39 -2.06 13.47
C LEU A 98 -3.17 -1.83 14.37
N ARG A 99 -2.50 -0.68 14.21
CA ARG A 99 -1.33 -0.27 15.02
C ARG A 99 -0.29 -1.39 15.12
N CYS A 100 0.07 -1.96 13.96
CA CYS A 100 0.99 -3.10 13.86
C CYS A 100 2.41 -2.81 14.40
N GLU A 101 2.74 -1.53 14.65
CA GLU A 101 3.95 -1.08 15.31
C GLU A 101 3.57 -0.37 16.61
N VAL A 102 3.78 -1.05 17.75
CA VAL A 102 3.49 -0.50 19.07
C VAL A 102 4.69 0.33 19.53
N ASN A 103 4.54 1.66 19.61
CA ASN A 103 5.63 2.61 19.89
C ASN A 103 6.45 2.30 21.15
N THR A 104 5.84 1.70 22.18
CA THR A 104 6.48 1.42 23.47
C THR A 104 7.09 0.02 23.55
N LEU A 105 6.94 -0.80 22.51
CA LEU A 105 7.37 -2.19 22.51
C LEU A 105 8.80 -2.33 21.97
N GLY A 106 9.79 -2.11 22.84
CA GLY A 106 11.22 -2.12 22.50
C GLY A 106 11.87 -3.51 22.37
N TYR A 107 11.11 -4.59 22.49
CA TYR A 107 11.63 -5.97 22.42
C TYR A 107 11.38 -6.57 21.03
N PRO A 108 12.43 -6.92 20.25
CA PRO A 108 12.26 -7.36 18.87
C PRO A 108 11.31 -8.56 18.69
N GLY A 109 11.36 -9.55 19.60
CA GLY A 109 10.47 -10.70 19.56
C GLY A 109 9.00 -10.32 19.78
N ALA A 110 8.73 -9.44 20.75
CA ALA A 110 7.37 -8.97 21.02
C ALA A 110 6.84 -8.08 19.90
N ALA A 111 7.69 -7.23 19.32
CA ALA A 111 7.35 -6.41 18.15
C ALA A 111 6.97 -7.29 16.94
N LEU A 112 7.73 -8.35 16.68
CA LEU A 112 7.43 -9.30 15.60
C LEU A 112 6.11 -10.04 15.85
N PHE A 113 5.86 -10.46 17.10
CA PHE A 113 4.61 -11.11 17.48
C PHE A 113 3.41 -10.15 17.28
N ALA A 114 3.49 -8.93 17.79
CA ALA A 114 2.45 -7.92 17.62
C ALA A 114 2.16 -7.62 16.14
N PHE A 115 3.21 -7.53 15.32
CA PHE A 115 3.07 -7.38 13.88
C PHE A 115 2.37 -8.58 13.23
N ALA A 116 2.72 -9.81 13.62
CA ALA A 116 2.08 -11.04 13.12
C ALA A 116 0.60 -11.13 13.50
N VAL A 117 0.24 -10.75 14.73
CA VAL A 117 -1.16 -10.68 15.17
C VAL A 117 -1.93 -9.62 14.38
N ALA A 118 -1.32 -8.46 14.11
CA ALA A 118 -1.92 -7.43 13.27
C ALA A 118 -2.17 -7.93 11.83
N LEU A 119 -1.28 -8.76 11.27
CA LEU A 119 -1.51 -9.41 9.97
C LEU A 119 -2.70 -10.38 9.99
N LEU A 120 -2.84 -11.17 11.06
CA LEU A 120 -3.99 -12.06 11.22
C LEU A 120 -5.31 -11.27 11.33
N ALA A 121 -5.32 -10.21 12.14
CA ALA A 121 -6.47 -9.31 12.25
C ALA A 121 -6.81 -8.62 10.92
N TYR A 122 -5.78 -8.24 10.14
CA TYR A 122 -5.98 -7.70 8.80
C TYR A 122 -6.67 -8.72 7.87
N ASN A 123 -6.26 -9.99 7.91
CA ASN A 123 -6.91 -11.03 7.13
C ASN A 123 -8.39 -11.19 7.51
N ALA A 124 -8.73 -11.14 8.79
CA ALA A 124 -10.12 -11.17 9.26
C ALA A 124 -10.93 -9.97 8.71
N VAL A 125 -10.39 -8.75 8.76
CA VAL A 125 -11.02 -7.57 8.16
C VAL A 125 -11.25 -7.75 6.65
N ILE A 126 -10.31 -8.38 5.93
CA ILE A 126 -10.46 -8.67 4.50
C ILE A 126 -11.53 -9.72 4.23
N VAL A 127 -11.71 -10.72 5.11
CA VAL A 127 -12.81 -11.69 5.01
C VAL A 127 -14.15 -10.97 5.15
N VAL A 128 -14.30 -10.11 6.15
CA VAL A 128 -15.52 -9.30 6.36
C VAL A 128 -15.78 -8.38 5.15
N GLU A 129 -14.76 -7.66 4.66
CA GLU A 129 -14.89 -6.82 3.46
C GLU A 129 -15.28 -7.65 2.22
N SER A 130 -14.80 -8.88 2.11
CA SER A 130 -15.12 -9.79 1.00
C SER A 130 -16.56 -10.29 1.07
N ALA A 131 -17.06 -10.62 2.27
CA ALA A 131 -18.46 -10.98 2.48
C ALA A 131 -19.40 -9.79 2.16
N ILE A 132 -19.08 -8.59 2.65
CA ILE A 132 -19.85 -7.38 2.31
C ILE A 132 -19.78 -7.09 0.81
N ARG A 133 -18.61 -7.29 0.17
CA ARG A 133 -18.48 -7.15 -1.29
C ARG A 133 -19.35 -8.13 -2.06
N ALA A 134 -19.54 -9.35 -1.55
CA ALA A 134 -20.37 -10.37 -2.19
C ALA A 134 -21.85 -9.97 -2.17
N GLU A 135 -22.34 -9.39 -1.06
CA GLU A 135 -23.77 -9.05 -0.90
C GLU A 135 -24.12 -7.63 -1.35
N HIS A 136 -23.28 -6.64 -1.07
CA HIS A 136 -23.54 -5.22 -1.35
C HIS A 136 -22.80 -4.69 -2.59
N GLY A 137 -21.96 -5.53 -3.20
CA GLY A 137 -21.23 -5.22 -4.41
C GLY A 137 -19.92 -4.43 -4.19
N LYS A 138 -19.11 -4.38 -5.26
CA LYS A 138 -17.75 -3.82 -5.23
C LYS A 138 -17.70 -2.33 -4.90
N GLN A 139 -18.69 -1.55 -5.33
CA GLN A 139 -18.72 -0.11 -5.10
C GLN A 139 -18.87 0.19 -3.60
N GLN A 140 -19.79 -0.50 -2.93
CA GLN A 140 -20.09 -0.29 -1.52
C GLN A 140 -18.94 -0.78 -0.64
N ALA A 141 -18.41 -1.97 -0.91
CA ALA A 141 -17.22 -2.47 -0.20
C ALA A 141 -16.01 -1.52 -0.34
N GLY A 142 -15.83 -0.90 -1.51
CA GLY A 142 -14.76 0.08 -1.73
C GLY A 142 -14.87 1.33 -0.84
N GLN A 143 -16.07 1.67 -0.37
CA GLN A 143 -16.33 2.81 0.50
C GLN A 143 -16.20 2.47 1.99
N LEU A 144 -16.07 1.20 2.38
CA LEU A 144 -15.96 0.80 3.78
C LEU A 144 -14.67 1.25 4.46
N SER A 145 -14.81 1.98 5.56
CA SER A 145 -13.72 2.36 6.44
C SER A 145 -13.30 1.18 7.29
N LYS A 146 -12.18 0.54 6.92
CA LYS A 146 -11.53 -0.49 7.75
C LYS A 146 -11.26 0.00 9.19
N TYR A 147 -11.02 1.31 9.34
CA TYR A 147 -10.87 1.94 10.66
C TYR A 147 -12.16 1.89 11.48
N TYR A 148 -13.30 2.30 10.90
CA TYR A 148 -14.57 2.28 11.65
C TYR A 148 -15.04 0.85 11.94
N MET A 149 -14.78 -0.10 11.04
CA MET A 149 -15.03 -1.51 11.28
C MET A 149 -14.21 -2.03 12.48
N ALA A 150 -12.89 -1.78 12.48
CA ALA A 150 -12.03 -2.20 13.59
C ALA A 150 -12.40 -1.50 14.91
N LEU A 151 -12.80 -0.23 14.85
CA LEU A 151 -13.26 0.53 16.02
C LEU A 151 -14.56 -0.05 16.60
N GLU A 152 -15.54 -0.36 15.76
CA GLU A 152 -16.80 -0.97 16.20
C GLU A 152 -16.56 -2.32 16.86
N ILE A 153 -15.72 -3.19 16.25
CA ILE A 153 -15.34 -4.49 16.85
C ILE A 153 -14.73 -4.28 18.24
N ALA A 154 -13.77 -3.35 18.36
CA ALA A 154 -13.13 -3.07 19.64
C ALA A 154 -14.09 -2.51 20.70
N GLN A 155 -15.10 -1.72 20.29
CA GLN A 155 -16.09 -1.14 21.20
C GLN A 155 -17.20 -2.10 21.59
N ALA A 156 -17.58 -3.02 20.68
CA ALA A 156 -18.65 -3.99 20.91
C ALA A 156 -18.17 -5.23 21.69
N GLN A 157 -16.86 -5.52 21.68
CA GLN A 157 -16.29 -6.74 22.24
C GLN A 157 -16.72 -7.01 23.68
N ASP A 158 -16.69 -5.99 24.55
CA ASP A 158 -17.03 -6.15 25.96
C ASP A 158 -18.51 -6.53 26.14
N GLY A 159 -19.41 -5.91 25.37
CA GLY A 159 -20.83 -6.23 25.38
C GLY A 159 -21.13 -7.62 24.81
N LEU A 160 -20.47 -7.99 23.71
CA LEU A 160 -20.59 -9.32 23.12
C LEU A 160 -20.11 -10.41 24.09
N SER A 161 -19.05 -10.17 24.85
CA SER A 161 -18.50 -11.13 25.81
C SER A 161 -19.42 -11.37 27.03
N VAL A 162 -20.39 -10.50 27.26
CA VAL A 162 -21.42 -10.67 28.31
C VAL A 162 -22.63 -11.45 27.78
N ILE A 163 -22.92 -11.32 26.49
CA ILE A 163 -24.12 -11.89 25.86
C ILE A 163 -23.85 -13.28 25.29
N LEU A 164 -22.66 -13.49 24.72
CA LEU A 164 -22.31 -14.70 24.00
C LEU A 164 -21.39 -15.58 24.84
N GLU A 165 -21.65 -16.88 24.81
CA GLU A 165 -20.81 -17.91 25.39
C GLU A 165 -19.95 -18.60 24.32
N GLU A 166 -18.90 -19.32 24.71
CA GLU A 166 -18.07 -20.05 23.73
C GLU A 166 -18.88 -21.12 22.97
N SER A 167 -19.90 -21.69 23.63
CA SER A 167 -20.84 -22.66 23.07
C SER A 167 -21.60 -22.12 21.85
N ASP A 168 -21.85 -20.80 21.78
CA ASP A 168 -22.53 -20.15 20.66
C ASP A 168 -21.70 -20.17 19.36
N PHE A 169 -20.40 -20.49 19.45
CA PHE A 169 -19.49 -20.54 18.30
C PHE A 169 -19.02 -21.97 17.96
N GLU A 170 -19.45 -23.00 18.71
CA GLU A 170 -18.99 -24.38 18.51
C GLU A 170 -19.39 -24.93 17.14
N HIS A 171 -20.56 -24.56 16.61
CA HIS A 171 -20.99 -24.99 15.29
C HIS A 171 -20.06 -24.50 14.19
N LEU A 172 -19.46 -23.31 14.34
CA LEU A 172 -18.50 -22.76 13.38
C LEU A 172 -17.22 -23.60 13.29
N LYS A 173 -16.82 -24.30 14.36
CA LYS A 173 -15.59 -25.12 14.39
C LYS A 173 -15.70 -26.39 13.53
N THR A 174 -16.91 -26.90 13.31
CA THR A 174 -17.18 -28.15 12.58
C THR A 174 -17.78 -27.95 11.20
N MET A 175 -18.14 -26.70 10.87
CA MET A 175 -18.77 -26.31 9.62
C MET A 175 -17.83 -26.44 8.42
N SER A 176 -18.41 -26.79 7.26
CA SER A 176 -17.66 -26.76 5.99
C SER A 176 -17.27 -25.33 5.60
N THR A 177 -16.25 -25.16 4.78
CA THR A 177 -15.86 -23.81 4.30
C THR A 177 -16.98 -23.15 3.49
N GLU A 178 -17.78 -23.93 2.76
CA GLU A 178 -18.89 -23.44 1.97
C GLU A 178 -20.01 -22.89 2.85
N ASP A 179 -20.41 -23.67 3.86
CA ASP A 179 -21.43 -23.26 4.82
C ASP A 179 -20.99 -22.03 5.63
N PHE A 180 -19.72 -21.99 6.06
CA PHE A 180 -19.17 -20.86 6.78
C PHE A 180 -19.21 -19.58 5.92
N CYS A 181 -18.90 -19.72 4.64
CA CYS A 181 -19.01 -18.61 3.68
C CYS A 181 -20.47 -18.18 3.47
N ASN A 182 -21.43 -19.10 3.45
CA ASN A 182 -22.85 -18.78 3.36
C ASN A 182 -23.36 -18.06 4.62
N GLU A 183 -22.96 -18.49 5.81
CA GLU A 183 -23.29 -17.82 7.07
C GLU A 183 -22.70 -16.41 7.14
N LEU A 184 -21.43 -16.23 6.78
CA LEU A 184 -20.81 -14.90 6.68
C LEU A 184 -21.54 -13.98 5.71
N ARG A 185 -22.01 -14.51 4.58
CA ARG A 185 -22.79 -13.74 3.61
C ARG A 185 -24.15 -13.38 4.17
N ASP A 186 -24.81 -14.29 4.89
CA ASP A 186 -26.10 -14.00 5.50
C ASP A 186 -26.00 -12.91 6.56
N VAL A 187 -24.97 -12.96 7.42
CA VAL A 187 -24.65 -11.85 8.34
C VAL A 187 -24.36 -10.56 7.56
N ALA A 188 -23.56 -10.63 6.49
CA ALA A 188 -23.19 -9.46 5.70
C ALA A 188 -24.39 -8.76 5.05
N ARG A 189 -25.48 -9.48 4.71
CA ARG A 189 -26.71 -8.86 4.16
C ARG A 189 -27.33 -7.85 5.10
N HIS A 190 -27.21 -8.08 6.40
CA HIS A 190 -27.80 -7.24 7.44
C HIS A 190 -26.91 -6.06 7.84
N VAL A 191 -25.71 -5.94 7.27
CA VAL A 191 -24.79 -4.84 7.58
C VAL A 191 -25.26 -3.54 6.93
N GLU A 192 -25.47 -2.51 7.76
CA GLU A 192 -25.72 -1.14 7.31
C GLU A 192 -24.41 -0.47 6.85
N VAL A 193 -24.01 -0.70 5.59
CA VAL A 193 -22.74 -0.23 5.01
C VAL A 193 -22.53 1.28 5.17
N ASP A 194 -23.61 2.05 5.12
CA ASP A 194 -23.58 3.52 5.16
C ASP A 194 -23.02 4.07 6.47
N ARG A 195 -23.22 3.36 7.59
CA ARG A 195 -22.67 3.71 8.91
C ARG A 195 -21.15 3.64 8.96
N TYR A 196 -20.54 2.82 8.10
CA TYR A 196 -19.10 2.55 8.11
C TYR A 196 -18.36 3.18 6.93
N ARG A 197 -18.95 4.15 6.22
CA ARG A 197 -18.29 4.78 5.05
C ARG A 197 -17.04 5.57 5.44
N LYS A 198 -16.05 5.57 4.55
CA LYS A 198 -14.84 6.41 4.65
C LYS A 198 -15.22 7.88 4.52
N ASN A 199 -14.62 8.71 5.36
CA ASN A 199 -14.61 10.15 5.12
C ASN A 199 -13.75 10.49 3.91
N VAL A 200 -14.38 11.02 2.87
CA VAL A 200 -13.68 11.46 1.66
C VAL A 200 -13.14 12.86 1.89
N ARG A 201 -11.80 12.98 1.92
CA ARG A 201 -11.15 14.29 1.98
C ARG A 201 -11.40 15.03 0.67
N GLY A 202 -11.95 16.24 0.75
CA GLY A 202 -12.07 17.14 -0.41
C GLY A 202 -10.72 17.53 -1.01
N THR A 203 -10.75 18.21 -2.15
CA THR A 203 -9.56 18.62 -2.91
C THR A 203 -8.51 19.29 -2.02
N LYS A 204 -7.27 18.79 -2.06
CA LYS A 204 -6.16 19.37 -1.29
C LYS A 204 -5.99 20.83 -1.70
N LYS A 205 -6.06 21.75 -0.73
CA LYS A 205 -5.79 23.17 -0.97
C LYS A 205 -4.39 23.33 -1.58
N PRO A 206 -4.20 24.20 -2.58
CA PRO A 206 -2.90 24.43 -3.18
C PRO A 206 -1.90 24.86 -2.09
N PRO A 207 -0.66 24.35 -2.12
CA PRO A 207 0.34 24.78 -1.16
C PRO A 207 0.52 26.30 -1.27
N THR A 208 0.58 26.98 -0.12
CA THR A 208 0.94 28.39 -0.07
C THR A 208 2.27 28.57 -0.78
N LYS A 209 2.35 29.52 -1.73
CA LYS A 209 3.62 29.86 -2.39
C LYS A 209 4.62 30.19 -1.29
N LYS A 210 5.69 29.40 -1.19
CA LYS A 210 6.79 29.69 -0.27
C LYS A 210 7.30 31.09 -0.64
N LYS A 211 7.23 32.04 0.31
CA LYS A 211 7.93 33.32 0.14
C LYS A 211 9.39 32.98 -0.14
N ALA A 212 10.03 33.71 -1.07
CA ALA A 212 11.45 33.54 -1.34
C ALA A 212 12.18 33.54 0.01
N SER A 213 13.00 32.50 0.25
CA SER A 213 13.80 32.41 1.46
C SER A 213 14.52 33.74 1.64
N ASN A 214 14.21 34.45 2.73
CA ASN A 214 14.95 35.65 3.06
C ASN A 214 16.40 35.18 3.27
N LYS A 215 17.34 35.64 2.43
CA LYS A 215 18.74 35.16 2.41
C LYS A 215 19.45 35.25 3.78
N ARG A 216 18.86 35.98 4.74
CA ARG A 216 19.33 36.08 6.13
C ARG A 216 18.99 34.87 7.02
N ASN A 217 17.98 34.08 6.69
CA ASN A 217 17.55 32.91 7.47
C ASN A 217 17.74 31.62 6.66
N VAL A 218 18.98 31.37 6.25
CA VAL A 218 19.39 30.07 5.69
C VAL A 218 19.79 29.20 6.88
N HIS A 219 19.17 28.03 7.00
CA HIS A 219 19.58 27.02 7.98
C HIS A 219 20.97 26.52 7.55
N VAL A 220 22.03 27.03 8.18
CA VAL A 220 23.40 26.60 7.92
C VAL A 220 23.76 25.51 8.93
N SER A 221 24.48 24.48 8.46
CA SER A 221 25.02 23.45 9.35
C SER A 221 26.05 24.09 10.29
N THR A 222 25.87 23.93 11.60
CA THR A 222 26.80 24.43 12.63
C THR A 222 28.22 23.92 12.41
N ALA A 223 28.37 22.69 11.90
CA ALA A 223 29.66 22.10 11.57
C ALA A 223 30.39 22.88 10.46
N LYS A 224 29.68 23.41 9.47
CA LYS A 224 30.27 24.24 8.40
C LYS A 224 30.73 25.60 8.92
N ILE A 225 30.02 26.18 9.89
CA ILE A 225 30.39 27.48 10.49
C ILE A 225 31.66 27.32 11.33
N LEU A 226 31.77 26.23 12.08
CA LEU A 226 32.94 25.97 12.92
C LEU A 226 34.19 25.70 12.10
N ALA A 227 34.08 24.99 10.97
CA ALA A 227 35.20 24.72 10.07
C ALA A 227 35.74 25.95 9.31
N GLN A 228 35.08 27.11 9.42
CA GLN A 228 35.50 28.37 8.78
C GLN A 228 36.11 29.37 9.79
N ARG A 229 36.30 28.96 11.05
CA ARG A 229 36.80 29.83 12.14
C ARG A 229 38.29 29.64 12.47
N ASP A 230 39.05 28.99 11.60
CA ASP A 230 40.52 28.89 11.69
C ASP A 230 41.21 30.02 10.91
#